data_AF-A0A662Q6A8-F1
#
_entry.id   AF-A0A662Q6A8-F1
#
_cell.length_a   1.000
_cell.length_b   1.000
_cell.length_c   1.000
_cell.angle_alpha   90.00
_cell.angle_beta   90.00
_cell.angle_gamma   90.00
#
_symmetry.space_group_name_H-M   'P 1'
#
loop_
_entity.id
_entity.type
_entity.pdbx_description
1 polymer ?
#
loop_
_entity_poly.entity_id
_entity_poly.type
_entity_poly.pdbx_seq_one_letter_code
_entity_poly.pdbx_strand_id
1 'polypeptide(L)'
;MHVKGLEISAYDHRAAPAMALSYATCDIGAHHNRSWAITYDVEVGRDNYGEEKASKVIYLQHMRPLFDMLGVCRFPWVELKVDPTLYAEAYSAIVGREFSLEDLLICSERVWNLTRVIAILRNKIDVKDDSLPARDFEDPIPDGETKGSRIDKEKFMNLLRSYYRLRGWDDRGWPTKEKLLELGLEEAAEKLYG
;
A
#
# COMPACT_ATOMS: atom_id res chain seq x y z
N MET A 1 -4.87 -19.15 -2.07
CA MET A 1 -5.34 -17.79 -1.71
C MET A 1 -4.21 -16.83 -2.02
N HIS A 2 -4.31 -16.03 -3.08
CA HIS A 2 -3.22 -15.16 -3.54
C HIS A 2 -3.75 -13.83 -4.08
N VAL A 3 -2.89 -12.82 -4.16
CA VAL A 3 -3.11 -11.61 -4.98
C VAL A 3 -1.90 -11.47 -5.90
N LYS A 4 -2.15 -11.29 -7.20
CA LYS A 4 -1.10 -11.21 -8.25
C LYS A 4 -0.12 -12.40 -8.25
N GLY A 5 -0.61 -13.59 -7.91
CA GLY A 5 0.18 -14.82 -7.85
C GLY A 5 1.01 -15.03 -6.58
N LEU A 6 1.06 -14.06 -5.66
CA LEU A 6 1.73 -14.24 -4.36
C LEU A 6 0.72 -14.64 -3.27
N GLU A 7 1.00 -15.72 -2.54
CA GLU A 7 0.16 -16.24 -1.47
C GLU A 7 -0.07 -15.20 -0.36
N ILE A 8 -1.31 -15.13 0.12
CA ILE A 8 -1.70 -14.25 1.23
C ILE A 8 -0.99 -14.70 2.51
N SER A 9 -0.30 -13.77 3.16
CA SER A 9 0.36 -14.01 4.44
C SER A 9 -0.62 -14.14 5.63
N ALA A 10 -0.10 -14.33 6.85
CA ALA A 10 -0.81 -14.83 8.05
C ALA A 10 -1.97 -13.97 8.65
N TYR A 11 -2.58 -13.05 7.90
CA TYR A 11 -3.68 -12.20 8.36
C TYR A 11 -4.95 -12.46 7.55
N ASP A 12 -5.96 -13.04 8.20
CA ASP A 12 -7.32 -13.10 7.66
C ASP A 12 -7.91 -11.68 7.67
N HIS A 13 -8.17 -11.15 6.48
CA HIS A 13 -8.58 -9.78 6.27
C HIS A 13 -10.06 -9.64 5.89
N ARG A 14 -10.84 -10.73 5.99
CA ARG A 14 -12.28 -10.74 5.67
C ARG A 14 -13.12 -9.80 6.55
N ALA A 15 -12.57 -9.38 7.68
CA ALA A 15 -13.16 -8.36 8.55
C ALA A 15 -12.21 -7.15 8.74
N ALA A 16 -11.33 -6.87 7.78
CA ALA A 16 -10.30 -5.84 7.92
C ALA A 16 -10.10 -5.08 6.59
N PRO A 17 -10.95 -4.10 6.28
CA PRO A 17 -10.92 -3.39 5.00
C PRO A 17 -9.58 -2.72 4.65
N ALA A 18 -8.87 -2.14 5.63
CA ALA A 18 -7.57 -1.52 5.35
C ALA A 18 -6.49 -2.59 5.06
N MET A 19 -6.49 -3.70 5.79
CA MET A 19 -5.60 -4.83 5.51
C MET A 19 -5.93 -5.50 4.16
N ALA A 20 -7.21 -5.60 3.82
CA ALA A 20 -7.68 -6.10 2.53
C ALA A 20 -7.15 -5.22 1.39
N LEU A 21 -7.27 -3.90 1.52
CA LEU A 21 -6.71 -2.93 0.56
C LEU A 21 -5.18 -3.05 0.48
N SER A 22 -4.51 -3.26 1.62
CA SER A 22 -3.05 -3.46 1.68
C SER A 22 -2.60 -4.66 0.84
N TYR A 23 -3.32 -5.78 0.92
CA TYR A 23 -3.02 -6.96 0.12
C TYR A 23 -3.34 -6.75 -1.37
N ALA A 24 -4.50 -6.18 -1.66
CA ALA A 24 -4.94 -5.93 -3.03
C ALA A 24 -3.96 -5.02 -3.79
N THR A 25 -3.47 -3.96 -3.16
CA THR A 25 -2.66 -2.91 -3.82
C THR A 25 -1.15 -3.07 -3.68
N CYS A 26 -0.68 -4.16 -3.05
CA CYS A 26 0.74 -4.41 -2.84
C CYS A 26 1.49 -4.57 -4.18
N ASP A 27 2.65 -3.91 -4.29
CA ASP A 27 3.49 -3.84 -5.51
C ASP A 27 4.01 -5.21 -5.97
N ILE A 28 4.14 -6.16 -5.03
CA ILE A 28 4.68 -7.52 -5.27
C ILE A 28 3.65 -8.65 -5.10
N GLY A 29 2.37 -8.32 -4.91
CA GLY A 29 1.32 -9.29 -4.52
C GLY A 29 1.13 -9.41 -3.01
N ALA A 30 0.28 -10.33 -2.53
CA ALA A 30 -0.29 -10.30 -1.17
C ALA A 30 0.70 -10.43 0.02
N HIS A 31 1.40 -9.34 0.36
CA HIS A 31 2.37 -9.33 1.46
C HIS A 31 2.16 -8.19 2.45
N HIS A 32 1.98 -8.52 3.73
CA HIS A 32 1.83 -7.53 4.81
C HIS A 32 3.07 -6.67 5.09
N ASN A 33 4.23 -7.01 4.50
CA ASN A 33 5.46 -6.27 4.76
C ASN A 33 5.39 -4.85 4.19
N ARG A 34 4.68 -4.66 3.07
CA ARG A 34 4.53 -3.34 2.44
C ARG A 34 3.50 -2.46 3.12
N SER A 35 2.46 -3.07 3.69
CA SER A 35 1.49 -2.39 4.54
C SER A 35 0.86 -3.38 5.51
N TRP A 36 1.02 -3.09 6.80
CA TRP A 36 0.44 -3.88 7.88
C TRP A 36 -0.65 -3.06 8.57
N ALA A 37 -1.80 -2.93 7.90
CA ALA A 37 -2.90 -2.07 8.33
C ALA A 37 -3.91 -2.77 9.25
N ILE A 38 -3.70 -4.05 9.59
CA ILE A 38 -4.64 -4.83 10.41
C ILE A 38 -4.88 -4.21 11.80
N THR A 39 -3.85 -3.62 12.39
CA THR A 39 -3.94 -2.97 13.71
C THR A 39 -4.75 -1.67 13.62
N TYR A 40 -4.69 -0.99 12.48
CA TYR A 40 -5.51 0.19 12.24
C TYR A 40 -6.99 -0.19 12.12
N ASP A 41 -7.33 -1.27 11.42
CA ASP A 41 -8.71 -1.78 11.40
C ASP A 41 -9.23 -2.15 12.81
N VAL A 42 -8.36 -2.58 13.72
CA VAL A 42 -8.73 -2.82 15.13
C VAL A 42 -8.95 -1.50 15.87
N GLU A 43 -8.10 -0.50 15.64
CA GLU A 43 -8.14 0.80 16.30
C GLU A 43 -9.37 1.62 15.91
N VAL A 44 -9.67 1.72 14.60
CA VAL A 44 -10.74 2.60 14.09
C VAL A 44 -12.03 1.86 13.75
N GLY A 45 -12.07 0.56 14.00
CA GLY A 45 -13.20 -0.30 13.69
C GLY A 45 -13.19 -0.90 12.29
N ARG A 46 -13.92 -2.01 12.17
CA ARG A 46 -13.89 -2.92 11.01
C ARG A 46 -15.00 -2.69 10.00
N ASP A 47 -16.05 -1.95 10.37
CA ASP A 47 -17.26 -1.79 9.56
C ASP A 47 -17.16 -0.68 8.50
N ASN A 48 -16.24 0.28 8.68
CA ASN A 48 -16.05 1.40 7.76
C ASN A 48 -15.03 1.07 6.64
N TYR A 49 -15.22 1.74 5.51
CA TYR A 49 -14.40 1.68 4.29
C TYR A 49 -14.00 3.10 3.86
N GLY A 50 -13.83 3.99 4.84
CA GLY A 50 -13.62 5.41 4.56
C GLY A 50 -12.24 5.71 3.99
N GLU A 51 -12.11 6.93 3.48
CA GLU A 51 -10.87 7.43 2.86
C GLU A 51 -9.69 7.44 3.84
N GLU A 52 -9.94 7.56 5.14
CA GLU A 52 -8.93 7.44 6.20
C GLU A 52 -8.18 6.11 6.16
N LYS A 53 -8.86 5.01 5.79
CA LYS A 53 -8.21 3.71 5.62
C LYS A 53 -7.30 3.69 4.40
N ALA A 54 -7.73 4.29 3.28
CA ALA A 54 -6.89 4.44 2.09
C ALA A 54 -5.64 5.28 2.41
N SER A 55 -5.82 6.44 3.04
CA SER A 55 -4.72 7.32 3.47
C SER A 55 -3.74 6.59 4.40
N LYS A 56 -4.24 5.80 5.35
CA LYS A 56 -3.38 5.01 6.23
C LYS A 56 -2.57 3.96 5.47
N VAL A 57 -3.20 3.25 4.53
CA VAL A 57 -2.52 2.26 3.68
C VAL A 57 -1.44 2.92 2.84
N ILE A 58 -1.71 4.06 2.22
CA ILE A 58 -0.72 4.84 1.44
C ILE A 58 0.47 5.22 2.32
N TYR A 59 0.22 5.82 3.49
CA TYR A 59 1.28 6.16 4.44
C TYR A 59 2.14 4.94 4.81
N LEU A 60 1.52 3.80 5.12
CA LEU A 60 2.25 2.57 5.43
C LEU A 60 3.06 2.08 4.22
N GLN A 61 2.55 2.21 3.00
CA GLN A 61 3.25 1.87 1.76
C GLN A 61 4.32 2.89 1.35
N HIS A 62 4.49 3.99 2.07
CA HIS A 62 5.67 4.87 1.96
C HIS A 62 6.65 4.60 3.10
N MET A 63 6.17 4.59 4.33
CA MET A 63 7.01 4.40 5.50
C MET A 63 7.64 3.00 5.52
N ARG A 64 6.88 1.96 5.21
CA ARG A 64 7.44 0.60 5.28
C ARG A 64 8.51 0.37 4.19
N PRO A 65 8.29 0.68 2.90
CA PRO A 65 9.35 0.49 1.92
C PRO A 65 10.56 1.41 2.13
N LEU A 66 10.41 2.56 2.79
CA LEU A 66 11.57 3.38 3.19
C LEU A 66 12.60 2.58 4.00
N PHE A 67 12.19 1.69 4.92
CA PHE A 67 13.15 0.83 5.64
C PHE A 67 13.89 -0.15 4.72
N ASP A 68 13.24 -0.65 3.67
CA ASP A 68 13.89 -1.52 2.68
C ASP A 68 14.91 -0.73 1.85
N MET A 69 14.62 0.54 1.55
CA MET A 69 15.55 1.46 0.86
C MET A 69 16.76 1.82 1.74
N LEU A 70 16.53 2.07 3.03
CA LEU A 70 17.60 2.35 3.99
C LEU A 70 18.42 1.11 4.37
N GLY A 71 17.90 -0.10 4.09
CA GLY A 71 18.56 -1.37 4.41
C GLY A 71 18.55 -1.69 5.91
N VAL A 72 17.57 -1.20 6.66
CA VAL A 72 17.47 -1.39 8.12
C VAL A 72 16.16 -2.05 8.52
N CYS A 73 16.14 -2.64 9.71
CA CYS A 73 14.92 -3.27 10.24
C CYS A 73 13.88 -2.20 10.62
N ARG A 74 12.62 -2.44 10.26
CA ARG A 74 11.47 -1.59 10.60
C ARG A 74 10.94 -1.76 12.02
N PHE A 75 11.27 -2.85 12.70
CA PHE A 75 10.66 -3.21 14.00
C PHE A 75 10.95 -2.22 15.13
N PRO A 76 12.08 -1.51 15.21
CA PRO A 76 12.22 -0.46 16.22
C PRO A 76 11.16 0.63 16.06
N TRP A 77 10.77 0.99 14.84
CA TRP A 77 9.63 1.89 14.62
C TRP A 77 8.28 1.21 14.93
N VAL A 78 8.04 -0.01 14.42
CA VAL A 78 6.74 -0.69 14.57
C VAL A 78 6.45 -1.05 16.04
N GLU A 79 7.39 -1.71 16.70
CA GLU A 79 7.20 -2.36 18.00
C GLU A 79 7.65 -1.49 19.16
N LEU A 80 8.78 -0.80 19.01
CA LEU A 80 9.35 0.04 20.07
C LEU A 80 8.94 1.52 19.96
N LYS A 81 8.19 1.87 18.91
CA LYS A 81 7.72 3.25 18.64
C LYS A 81 8.85 4.27 18.55
N VAL A 82 10.02 3.84 18.06
CA VAL A 82 11.12 4.75 17.74
C VAL A 82 10.62 5.78 16.72
N ASP A 83 10.90 7.05 17.01
CA ASP A 83 10.51 8.17 16.15
C ASP A 83 11.13 8.01 14.75
N PRO A 84 10.33 7.98 13.67
CA PRO A 84 10.84 7.84 12.32
C PRO A 84 11.76 9.00 11.88
N THR A 85 11.70 10.17 12.51
CA THR A 85 12.60 11.31 12.22
C THR A 85 14.06 11.00 12.50
N LEU A 86 14.36 10.14 13.48
CA LEU A 86 15.72 9.69 13.80
C LEU A 86 16.38 8.95 12.63
N TYR A 87 15.60 8.28 11.77
CA TYR A 87 16.15 7.61 10.58
C TYR A 87 16.57 8.62 9.52
N ALA A 88 15.85 9.75 9.41
CA ALA A 88 16.22 10.85 8.52
C ALA A 88 17.48 11.58 9.01
N GLU A 89 17.59 11.81 10.32
CA GLU A 89 18.79 12.36 10.95
C GLU A 89 20.00 11.45 10.74
N ALA A 90 19.84 10.15 11.00
CA ALA A 90 20.90 9.17 10.81
C ALA A 90 21.33 9.06 9.34
N TYR A 91 20.38 9.00 8.41
CA TYR A 91 20.67 9.00 6.98
C TYR A 91 21.42 10.27 6.57
N SER A 92 20.98 11.44 7.02
CA SER A 92 21.61 12.73 6.74
C SER A 92 23.06 12.79 7.22
N ALA A 93 23.32 12.29 8.43
CA ALA A 93 24.66 12.22 9.00
C ALA A 93 25.58 11.27 8.21
N ILE A 94 25.05 10.15 7.71
CA ILE A 94 25.81 9.17 6.93
C ILE A 94 26.19 9.73 5.56
N VAL A 95 25.24 10.36 4.84
CA VAL A 95 25.45 10.82 3.47
C VAL A 95 26.06 12.23 3.37
N GLY A 96 26.11 12.96 4.49
CA GLY A 96 26.65 14.33 4.55
C GLY A 96 25.76 15.38 3.89
N ARG A 97 24.46 15.12 3.75
CA ARG A 97 23.45 16.03 3.19
C ARG A 97 22.19 15.93 4.04
N GLU A 98 21.54 17.07 4.28
CA GLU A 98 20.28 17.10 5.03
C GLU A 98 19.11 16.51 4.23
N PHE A 99 18.34 15.66 4.90
CA PHE A 99 17.05 15.13 4.49
C PHE A 99 16.08 15.17 5.67
N SER A 100 14.88 15.66 5.42
CA SER A 100 13.75 15.46 6.33
C SER A 100 13.14 14.07 6.15
N LEU A 101 12.30 13.63 7.10
CA LEU A 101 11.52 12.41 6.92
C LEU A 101 10.60 12.50 5.69
N GLU A 102 10.03 13.67 5.42
CA GLU A 102 9.16 13.90 4.27
C GLU A 102 9.93 13.71 2.94
N ASP A 103 11.15 14.23 2.84
CA ASP A 103 11.99 14.02 1.65
C ASP A 103 12.23 12.52 1.38
N LEU A 104 12.43 11.74 2.44
CA LEU A 104 12.61 10.29 2.36
C LEU A 104 11.32 9.55 2.00
N LEU A 105 10.17 10.00 2.51
CA LEU A 105 8.87 9.44 2.15
C LEU A 105 8.52 9.72 0.68
N ILE A 106 8.82 10.91 0.16
CA ILE A 106 8.69 11.23 -1.28
C ILE A 106 9.59 10.31 -2.12
N CYS A 107 10.81 10.02 -1.65
CA CYS A 107 11.67 9.06 -2.32
C CYS A 107 11.05 7.65 -2.34
N SER A 108 10.41 7.23 -1.25
CA SER A 108 9.68 5.96 -1.22
C SER A 108 8.43 5.96 -2.10
N GLU A 109 7.70 7.08 -2.20
CA GLU A 109 6.56 7.22 -3.12
C GLU A 109 6.99 7.10 -4.58
N ARG A 110 8.14 7.69 -4.94
CA ARG A 110 8.76 7.55 -6.26
C ARG A 110 9.02 6.08 -6.60
N VAL A 111 9.61 5.31 -5.68
CA VAL A 111 9.85 3.87 -5.88
C VAL A 111 8.53 3.11 -6.02
N TRP A 112 7.51 3.45 -5.22
CA TRP A 112 6.19 2.80 -5.30
C TRP A 112 5.51 3.03 -6.66
N ASN A 113 5.60 4.25 -7.21
CA ASN A 113 5.05 4.55 -8.53
C ASN A 113 5.87 3.92 -9.65
N LEU A 114 7.20 3.90 -9.55
CA LEU A 114 8.07 3.24 -10.54
C LEU A 114 7.80 1.73 -10.62
N THR A 115 7.67 1.05 -9.47
CA THR A 115 7.33 -0.38 -9.43
C THR A 115 5.95 -0.65 -10.04
N ARG A 116 4.97 0.23 -9.79
CA ARG A 116 3.65 0.18 -10.45
C ARG A 116 3.77 0.29 -11.97
N VAL A 117 4.54 1.25 -12.48
CA VAL A 117 4.77 1.40 -13.94
C VAL A 117 5.44 0.16 -14.51
N ILE A 118 6.46 -0.39 -13.85
CA ILE A 118 7.12 -1.63 -14.31
C ILE A 118 6.11 -2.78 -14.41
N ALA A 119 5.24 -2.95 -13.41
CA ALA A 119 4.22 -3.99 -13.43
C ALA A 119 3.19 -3.78 -14.55
N ILE A 120 2.79 -2.52 -14.81
CA ILE A 120 1.90 -2.16 -15.92
C ILE A 120 2.57 -2.46 -17.26
N LEU A 121 3.81 -2.04 -17.47
CA LEU A 121 4.51 -2.24 -18.75
C LEU A 121 4.72 -3.72 -19.06
N ARG A 122 5.04 -4.53 -18.05
CA ARG A 122 5.33 -5.96 -18.21
C ARG A 122 4.09 -6.84 -18.31
N ASN A 123 3.09 -6.59 -17.46
CA ASN A 123 1.96 -7.49 -17.27
C ASN A 123 0.60 -6.84 -17.56
N LYS A 124 0.59 -5.56 -17.94
CA LYS A 124 -0.64 -4.79 -18.22
C LYS A 124 -1.64 -4.86 -17.08
N ILE A 125 -1.13 -4.77 -15.84
CA ILE A 125 -1.98 -4.81 -14.66
C ILE A 125 -2.95 -3.64 -14.65
N ASP A 126 -4.15 -3.89 -14.16
CA ASP A 126 -5.18 -2.88 -13.98
C ASP A 126 -6.00 -3.17 -12.71
N VAL A 127 -7.15 -2.51 -12.58
CA VAL A 127 -8.08 -2.67 -11.45
C VAL A 127 -8.45 -4.14 -11.15
N LYS A 128 -8.46 -5.05 -12.13
CA LYS A 128 -8.76 -6.47 -11.90
C LYS A 128 -7.65 -7.19 -11.12
N ASP A 129 -6.43 -6.70 -11.19
CA ASP A 129 -5.27 -7.27 -10.51
C ASP A 129 -5.13 -6.77 -9.08
N ASP A 130 -5.71 -5.59 -8.78
CA ASP A 130 -5.92 -5.08 -7.42
C ASP A 130 -7.21 -5.63 -6.79
N SER A 131 -7.45 -6.93 -6.99
CA SER A 131 -8.59 -7.66 -6.45
C SER A 131 -8.17 -8.74 -5.45
N LEU A 132 -9.10 -9.11 -4.57
CA LEU A 132 -8.97 -10.20 -3.63
C LEU A 132 -9.54 -11.51 -4.21
N PRO A 133 -9.17 -12.67 -3.68
CA PRO A 133 -9.84 -13.93 -3.99
C PRO A 133 -11.34 -13.92 -3.69
N ALA A 134 -12.10 -14.75 -4.42
CA ALA A 134 -13.57 -14.89 -4.25
C ALA A 134 -13.98 -15.16 -2.80
N ARG A 135 -13.22 -15.99 -2.10
CA ARG A 135 -13.40 -16.33 -0.67
C ARG A 135 -13.50 -15.10 0.23
N ASP A 136 -12.82 -14.01 -0.09
CA ASP A 136 -12.87 -12.79 0.73
C ASP A 136 -14.23 -12.09 0.66
N PHE A 137 -14.98 -12.29 -0.43
CA PHE A 137 -16.30 -11.71 -0.68
C PHE A 137 -17.46 -12.68 -0.47
N GLU A 138 -17.21 -13.98 -0.60
CA GLU A 138 -18.24 -15.02 -0.67
C GLU A 138 -18.35 -15.83 0.62
N ASP A 139 -17.22 -16.11 1.30
CA ASP A 139 -17.19 -17.01 2.45
C ASP A 139 -17.12 -16.24 3.77
N PRO A 140 -18.21 -16.20 4.57
CA PRO A 140 -18.17 -15.60 5.89
C PRO A 140 -17.14 -16.26 6.81
N ILE A 141 -16.58 -15.50 7.73
CA ILE A 141 -15.74 -16.04 8.80
C ILE A 141 -16.60 -17.03 9.64
N PRO A 142 -16.14 -18.27 9.85
CA PRO A 142 -16.99 -19.32 10.43
C PRO A 142 -17.24 -19.14 11.94
N ASP A 143 -16.28 -18.58 12.67
CA ASP A 143 -16.38 -18.44 14.13
C ASP A 143 -15.48 -17.33 14.70
N GLY A 144 -15.60 -17.07 16.00
CA GLY A 144 -14.82 -16.06 16.73
C GLY A 144 -15.43 -14.66 16.66
N GLU A 145 -14.66 -13.65 17.08
CA GLU A 145 -15.15 -12.27 17.25
C GLU A 145 -15.69 -11.64 15.96
N THR A 146 -15.14 -12.03 14.82
CA THR A 146 -15.53 -11.51 13.49
C THR A 146 -16.41 -12.50 12.72
N LYS A 147 -17.06 -13.44 13.41
CA LYS A 147 -17.95 -14.44 12.81
C LYS A 147 -19.01 -13.77 11.91
N GLY A 148 -19.22 -14.36 10.73
CA GLY A 148 -20.19 -13.87 9.75
C GLY A 148 -19.69 -12.73 8.88
N SER A 149 -18.57 -12.08 9.23
CA SER A 149 -17.97 -11.02 8.43
C SER A 149 -17.35 -11.57 7.15
N ARG A 150 -17.40 -10.76 6.10
CA ARG A 150 -16.67 -10.89 4.83
C ARG A 150 -16.49 -9.49 4.26
N ILE A 151 -15.60 -9.33 3.29
CA ILE A 151 -15.44 -8.04 2.62
C ILE A 151 -16.69 -7.76 1.78
N ASP A 152 -17.23 -6.55 1.94
CA ASP A 152 -18.28 -6.04 1.07
C ASP A 152 -17.62 -5.57 -0.23
N LYS A 153 -17.98 -6.22 -1.34
CA LYS A 153 -17.35 -5.97 -2.64
C LYS A 153 -17.56 -4.54 -3.12
N GLU A 154 -18.75 -3.97 -2.97
CA GLU A 154 -19.02 -2.62 -3.45
C GLU A 154 -18.29 -1.57 -2.62
N LYS A 155 -18.33 -1.71 -1.29
CA LYS A 155 -17.59 -0.82 -0.39
C LYS A 155 -16.08 -0.92 -0.58
N PHE A 156 -15.57 -2.13 -0.83
CA PHE A 156 -14.16 -2.35 -1.14
C PHE A 156 -13.76 -1.66 -2.45
N MET A 157 -14.56 -1.77 -3.50
CA MET A 157 -14.29 -1.08 -4.76
C MET A 157 -14.30 0.45 -4.60
N ASN A 158 -15.18 1.00 -3.76
CA ASN A 158 -15.17 2.42 -3.44
C ASN A 158 -13.91 2.84 -2.67
N LEU A 159 -13.47 2.03 -1.69
CA LEU A 159 -12.22 2.25 -0.97
C LEU A 159 -11.00 2.21 -1.91
N LEU A 160 -10.98 1.27 -2.86
CA LEU A 160 -9.93 1.15 -3.87
C LEU A 160 -9.88 2.39 -4.79
N ARG A 161 -11.04 2.92 -5.20
CA ARG A 161 -11.11 4.18 -5.98
C ARG A 161 -10.59 5.36 -5.19
N SER A 162 -10.95 5.47 -3.90
CA SER A 162 -10.40 6.50 -3.02
C SER A 162 -8.87 6.39 -2.93
N TYR A 163 -8.35 5.18 -2.81
CA TYR A 163 -6.91 4.91 -2.83
C TYR A 163 -6.24 5.37 -4.14
N TYR A 164 -6.81 5.07 -5.31
CA TYR A 164 -6.27 5.55 -6.59
C TYR A 164 -6.28 7.08 -6.67
N ARG A 165 -7.39 7.72 -6.31
CA ARG A 165 -7.48 9.18 -6.32
C ARG A 165 -6.42 9.81 -5.42
N LEU A 166 -6.26 9.31 -4.19
CA LEU A 166 -5.25 9.78 -3.24
C LEU A 166 -3.82 9.54 -3.72
N ARG A 167 -3.58 8.47 -4.47
CA ARG A 167 -2.29 8.17 -5.10
C ARG A 167 -1.97 9.05 -6.31
N GLY A 168 -2.93 9.81 -6.84
CA GLY A 168 -2.80 10.46 -8.14
C GLY A 168 -2.80 9.46 -9.29
N TRP A 169 -3.62 8.41 -9.19
CA TRP A 169 -3.81 7.38 -10.20
C TRP A 169 -5.19 7.50 -10.84
N ASP A 170 -5.33 6.99 -12.06
CA ASP A 170 -6.61 6.92 -12.76
C ASP A 170 -7.47 5.71 -12.30
N ASP A 171 -8.69 5.59 -12.83
CA ASP A 171 -9.63 4.51 -12.48
C ASP A 171 -9.15 3.10 -12.85
N ARG A 172 -8.12 2.97 -13.69
CA ARG A 172 -7.47 1.68 -14.01
C ARG A 172 -6.41 1.33 -12.96
N GLY A 173 -6.10 2.24 -12.04
CA GLY A 173 -4.99 2.14 -11.09
C GLY A 173 -3.64 2.42 -11.75
N TRP A 174 -3.60 3.27 -12.78
CA TRP A 174 -2.36 3.70 -13.43
C TRP A 174 -1.95 5.08 -12.91
N PRO A 175 -0.69 5.30 -12.48
CA PRO A 175 -0.23 6.63 -12.10
C PRO A 175 -0.37 7.62 -13.25
N THR A 176 -1.01 8.77 -13.02
CA THR A 176 -1.20 9.74 -14.10
C THR A 176 0.13 10.32 -14.58
N LYS A 177 0.14 10.87 -15.81
CA LYS A 177 1.33 11.54 -16.34
C LYS A 177 1.80 12.66 -15.40
N GLU A 178 0.87 13.43 -14.85
CA GLU A 178 1.15 14.52 -13.91
C GLU A 178 1.83 14.01 -12.64
N LYS A 179 1.32 12.93 -12.02
CA LYS A 179 1.93 12.32 -10.83
C LYS A 179 3.32 11.77 -11.11
N LEU A 180 3.55 11.16 -12.28
CA LEU A 180 4.88 10.67 -12.66
C LEU A 180 5.88 11.82 -12.84
N LEU A 181 5.47 12.92 -13.48
CA LEU A 181 6.31 14.12 -13.64
C LEU A 181 6.59 14.80 -12.30
N GLU A 182 5.58 14.92 -11.42
CA GLU A 182 5.72 15.43 -10.06
C GLU A 182 6.79 14.65 -9.27
N LEU A 183 6.86 13.33 -9.47
CA LEU A 183 7.83 12.46 -8.82
C LEU A 183 9.19 12.40 -9.54
N GLY A 184 9.41 13.13 -10.64
CA GLY A 184 10.65 13.06 -11.42
C GLY A 184 10.87 11.68 -12.07
N LEU A 185 9.80 11.10 -12.61
CA LEU A 185 9.78 9.82 -13.33
C LEU A 185 9.48 10.05 -14.82
N GLU A 186 10.20 10.97 -15.47
CA GLU A 186 9.97 11.37 -16.86
C GLU A 186 10.09 10.20 -17.85
N GLU A 187 11.09 9.33 -17.68
CA GLU A 187 11.24 8.14 -18.53
C GLU A 187 10.06 7.17 -18.37
N ALA A 188 9.56 7.02 -17.13
CA ALA A 188 8.40 6.16 -16.87
C ALA A 188 7.12 6.75 -17.48
N ALA A 189 6.96 8.08 -17.40
CA ALA A 189 5.85 8.80 -18.02
C ALA A 189 5.87 8.65 -19.54
N GLU A 190 7.04 8.81 -20.16
CA GLU A 190 7.21 8.65 -21.61
C GLU A 190 6.89 7.21 -22.04
N LYS A 191 7.43 6.19 -21.35
CA LYS A 191 7.14 4.80 -21.70
C LYS A 191 5.66 4.40 -21.54
N LEU A 192 4.94 5.06 -20.64
CA LEU A 192 3.56 4.71 -20.35
C LEU A 192 2.55 5.47 -21.22
N TYR A 193 2.89 6.69 -21.67
CA TYR A 193 1.97 7.62 -22.31
C TYR A 193 2.45 8.24 -23.63
N GLY A 194 3.73 8.07 -24.01
CA GLY A 194 4.28 8.44 -25.33
C GLY A 194 4.15 7.30 -26.33
#